data_AF-A0A2D7BAZ3-F1
#
_entry.id   AF-A0A2D7BAZ3-F1
#
_cell.length_a   1.000
_cell.length_b   1.000
_cell.length_c   1.000
_cell.angle_alpha   90.00
_cell.angle_beta   90.00
_cell.angle_gamma   90.00
#
_symmetry.space_group_name_H-M   'P 1'
#
loop_
_entity.id
_entity.type
_entity.pdbx_description
1 polymer ?
#
loop_
_entity_poly.entity_id
_entity_poly.type
_entity_poly.pdbx_seq_one_letter_code
_entity_poly.pdbx_strand_id
1 'polypeptide(L)'
;MKTATVADLRNRFPEISNWIIQGEEVTITKRGQPFAIIRSANRPKAPHKALDRLKRLKELNPDGRLVSNSTEEIREDRDSRP
;
A
#
# COMPACT_ATOMS: atom_id res chain seq x y z
N MET A 1 0.75 -1.36 -21.07
CA MET A 1 -0.33 -0.62 -21.76
C MET A 1 -0.89 -1.46 -22.89
N LYS A 2 -2.13 -1.92 -22.75
CA LYS A 2 -2.85 -2.71 -23.75
C LYS A 2 -4.00 -1.92 -24.35
N THR A 3 -4.47 -2.33 -25.52
CA THR A 3 -5.61 -1.70 -26.20
C THR A 3 -6.68 -2.76 -26.46
N ALA A 4 -7.93 -2.44 -26.17
CA ALA A 4 -9.09 -3.29 -26.46
C ALA A 4 -10.22 -2.44 -27.05
N THR A 5 -11.12 -3.04 -27.82
CA THR A 5 -12.32 -2.34 -28.27
C THR A 5 -13.46 -2.46 -27.26
N VAL A 6 -14.49 -1.64 -27.41
CA VAL A 6 -15.75 -1.80 -26.63
C VAL A 6 -16.37 -3.20 -26.86
N ALA A 7 -16.23 -3.78 -28.06
CA ALA A 7 -16.73 -5.12 -28.35
C ALA A 7 -15.91 -6.19 -27.63
N ASP A 8 -14.58 -6.05 -27.59
CA ASP A 8 -13.71 -6.96 -26.84
C ASP A 8 -14.00 -6.90 -25.35
N LEU A 9 -14.24 -5.71 -24.81
CA LEU A 9 -14.61 -5.54 -23.41
C LEU A 9 -15.90 -6.32 -23.05
N ARG A 10 -16.87 -6.37 -23.97
CA ARG A 10 -18.10 -7.15 -23.78
C ARG A 10 -17.86 -8.65 -23.91
N ASN A 11 -17.11 -9.07 -24.92
CA ASN A 11 -17.01 -10.47 -25.32
C ASN A 11 -15.89 -11.24 -24.60
N ARG A 12 -14.84 -10.54 -24.17
CA ARG A 12 -13.61 -11.09 -23.57
C ARG A 12 -13.27 -10.40 -22.24
N PHE A 13 -14.31 -10.01 -21.51
CA PHE A 13 -14.15 -9.39 -20.20
C PHE A 13 -13.19 -10.16 -19.27
N PRO A 14 -13.24 -11.52 -19.17
CA PRO A 14 -12.34 -12.26 -18.28
C PRO A 14 -10.83 -12.05 -18.58
N GLU A 15 -10.45 -12.02 -19.86
CA GLU A 15 -9.06 -11.79 -20.27
C GLU A 15 -8.61 -10.36 -19.93
N ILE A 16 -9.48 -9.38 -20.22
CA ILE A 16 -9.21 -7.97 -19.95
C ILE A 16 -9.16 -7.69 -18.45
N SER A 17 -10.05 -8.32 -17.65
CA SER A 17 -10.02 -8.20 -16.20
C SER A 17 -8.73 -8.77 -15.61
N ASN A 18 -8.19 -9.85 -16.17
CA ASN A 18 -6.90 -10.39 -15.72
C ASN A 18 -5.76 -9.41 -15.94
N TRP A 19 -5.73 -8.72 -17.09
CA TRP A 19 -4.74 -7.65 -17.32
C TRP A 19 -4.88 -6.52 -16.31
N ILE A 20 -6.12 -6.08 -16.06
CA ILE A 20 -6.39 -5.01 -15.09
C ILE A 20 -5.93 -5.43 -13.69
N ILE A 21 -6.22 -6.66 -13.26
CA ILE A 21 -5.79 -7.20 -11.95
C ILE A 21 -4.26 -7.26 -11.84
N GLN A 22 -3.56 -7.61 -12.92
CA GLN A 22 -2.10 -7.61 -12.98
C GLN A 22 -1.49 -6.21 -12.90
N GLY A 23 -2.30 -5.15 -12.93
CA GLY A 23 -1.87 -3.77 -12.87
C GLY A 23 -1.62 -3.14 -14.23
N GLU A 24 -2.01 -3.80 -15.32
CA GLU A 24 -1.93 -3.22 -16.65
C GLU A 24 -3.04 -2.19 -16.88
N GLU A 25 -2.66 -1.11 -17.56
CA GLU A 25 -3.59 -0.10 -18.04
C GLU A 25 -4.10 -0.49 -19.43
N VAL A 26 -5.43 -0.48 -19.59
CA VAL A 26 -6.10 -0.89 -20.83
C VAL A 26 -6.86 0.29 -21.42
N THR A 27 -6.45 0.73 -22.61
CA THR A 27 -7.14 1.75 -23.40
C THR A 27 -8.27 1.11 -24.19
N ILE A 28 -9.49 1.58 -23.97
CA ILE A 28 -10.68 1.15 -24.69
C ILE A 28 -10.92 2.07 -25.88
N THR A 29 -11.03 1.48 -27.07
CA THR A 29 -11.35 2.20 -28.32
C THR A 29 -12.78 1.94 -28.77
N LYS A 30 -13.42 2.97 -29.32
CA LYS A 30 -14.74 2.91 -29.95
C LYS A 30 -14.61 3.50 -31.36
N ARG A 31 -14.91 2.70 -32.39
CA ARG A 31 -14.76 3.09 -33.80
C ARG A 31 -13.35 3.60 -34.14
N GLY A 32 -12.32 2.93 -33.60
CA GLY A 32 -10.91 3.29 -33.81
C GLY A 32 -10.42 4.51 -33.02
N GLN A 33 -11.30 5.18 -32.26
CA GLN A 33 -10.94 6.33 -31.44
C GLN A 33 -10.80 5.92 -29.96
N PRO A 34 -9.79 6.42 -29.22
CA PRO A 34 -9.69 6.20 -27.79
C PRO A 34 -10.92 6.79 -27.09
N PHE A 35 -11.61 5.96 -26.31
CA PHE A 35 -12.86 6.31 -25.64
C PHE A 35 -12.69 6.37 -24.12
N ALA A 36 -11.98 5.41 -23.54
CA ALA A 36 -11.78 5.33 -22.09
C ALA A 36 -10.48 4.59 -21.75
N ILE A 37 -10.06 4.71 -20.50
CA ILE A 37 -8.93 3.96 -19.95
C ILE A 37 -9.42 3.25 -18.70
N ILE A 38 -9.14 1.94 -18.61
CA ILE A 38 -9.44 1.11 -17.44
C ILE A 38 -8.13 0.72 -16.77
N ARG A 39 -8.07 0.90 -15.45
CA ARG A 39 -6.95 0.53 -14.60
C ARG A 39 -7.46 -0.06 -13.29
N SER A 40 -6.63 -0.86 -12.62
CA SER A 40 -6.99 -1.37 -11.29
C SER A 40 -7.25 -0.22 -10.33
N ALA A 41 -8.36 -0.30 -9.59
CA ALA A 41 -8.62 0.62 -8.49
C ALA A 41 -7.63 0.41 -7.33
N ASN A 42 -7.12 -0.82 -7.19
CA ASN A 42 -6.15 -1.19 -6.18
C ASN A 42 -4.76 -0.76 -6.66
N ARG A 43 -4.45 0.53 -6.51
CA ARG A 43 -3.08 1.02 -6.70
C ARG A 43 -2.20 0.22 -5.72
N PRO A 44 -1.06 -0.38 -6.15
CA PRO A 44 -0.13 -0.95 -5.18
C PRO A 44 0.14 0.14 -4.15
N LYS A 45 -0.18 -0.13 -2.86
CA LYS A 45 0.10 0.81 -1.78
C LYS A 45 1.55 1.19 -1.95
N ALA A 46 1.81 2.48 -2.18
CA ALA A 46 3.18 2.96 -2.26
C ALA A 46 3.91 2.37 -1.05
N PRO A 47 5.08 1.73 -1.25
CA PRO A 47 5.80 1.16 -0.12
C PRO A 47 5.93 2.28 0.90
N HIS A 48 5.36 2.08 2.10
CA HIS A 48 5.53 3.05 3.15
C HIS A 48 7.03 3.31 3.26
N LYS A 49 7.44 4.57 3.11
CA LYS A 49 8.84 4.95 3.27
C LYS A 49 9.28 4.34 4.60
N ALA A 50 10.18 3.37 4.55
CA ALA A 50 10.70 2.74 5.75
C ALA A 50 11.29 3.88 6.57
N LEU A 51 10.60 4.25 7.65
CA LEU A 51 11.15 5.19 8.62
C LEU A 51 12.44 4.55 9.12
N ASP A 52 13.52 5.33 9.13
CA ASP A 52 14.77 4.91 9.73
C ASP A 52 14.54 4.79 11.24
N ARG A 53 14.13 3.60 11.67
CA ARG A 53 13.77 3.30 13.06
C ARG A 53 14.98 3.50 13.97
N LEU A 54 16.19 3.27 13.46
CA LEU A 54 17.44 3.44 14.20
C LEU A 54 17.75 4.92 14.42
N LYS A 55 17.59 5.75 13.38
CA LYS A 55 17.75 7.20 13.54
C LYS A 55 16.75 7.77 14.55
N ARG A 56 15.48 7.36 14.45
CA ARG A 56 14.43 7.80 15.37
C ARG A 56 14.67 7.32 16.81
N LEU A 57 15.19 6.11 17.00
CA LEU A 57 15.58 5.59 18.31
C LEU A 57 16.71 6.41 18.92
N LYS A 58 17.74 6.76 18.12
CA LYS A 58 18.85 7.60 18.57
C LYS A 58 18.42 9.03 18.89
N GLU A 59 17.47 9.59 18.15
CA GLU A 59 16.90 10.92 18.44
C GLU A 59 16.08 10.91 19.74
N LEU A 60 15.29 9.86 19.99
CA LEU A 60 14.45 9.73 21.18
C LEU A 60 15.24 9.27 22.43
N ASN A 61 16.35 8.56 22.22
CA ASN A 61 17.16 7.98 23.29
C ASN A 61 18.66 8.15 22.98
N PRO A 62 19.17 9.39 22.99
CA PRO A 62 20.56 9.68 22.65
C PRO A 62 21.54 9.05 23.65
N ASP A 63 21.13 8.90 24.91
CA ASP A 63 21.97 8.38 25.99
C ASP A 63 22.04 6.84 26.02
N GLY A 64 21.30 6.16 25.13
CA GLY A 64 21.32 4.69 25.01
C GLY A 64 20.86 3.92 26.24
N ARG A 65 20.39 4.63 27.28
CA ARG A 65 19.78 4.04 28.47
C ARG A 65 18.40 3.55 28.10
N LEU A 66 18.34 2.32 27.61
CA LEU A 66 17.14 1.51 27.82
C LEU A 66 16.89 1.57 29.33
N VAL A 67 15.75 2.13 29.75
CA VAL A 67 15.36 2.15 31.15
C VAL A 67 15.32 0.68 31.57
N SER A 68 16.42 0.20 32.14
CA SER A 68 16.67 -1.21 32.42
C SER A 68 15.71 -1.75 33.47
N ASN A 69 14.86 -0.88 34.02
CA ASN A 69 13.90 -1.18 35.06
C ASN A 69 12.46 -1.01 34.56
N SER A 70 12.24 -0.94 33.24
CA SER A 70 10.90 -0.77 32.66
C SER A 70 9.92 -1.82 33.18
N THR A 71 10.35 -3.04 33.49
CA THR A 71 9.43 -4.07 33.99
C THR A 71 9.08 -3.90 35.46
N GLU A 72 9.98 -3.41 36.30
CA GLU A 72 9.72 -3.13 37.72
C GLU A 72 8.89 -1.84 37.88
N GLU A 73 9.27 -0.76 37.21
CA GLU A 73 8.55 0.53 37.31
C GLU A 73 7.13 0.43 36.74
N ILE A 74 6.92 -0.29 35.63
CA ILE A 74 5.57 -0.51 35.06
C ILE A 74 4.71 -1.39 35.98
N ARG A 75 5.32 -2.31 36.76
CA ARG A 75 4.60 -3.12 37.75
C ARG A 75 4.20 -2.30 38.97
N GLU A 76 5.11 -1.51 39.52
CA GLU A 76 4.83 -0.63 40.67
C GLU A 76 3.74 0.41 40.34
N ASP A 77 3.76 0.98 39.13
CA ASP A 77 2.77 1.96 38.69
C ASP A 77 1.38 1.34 38.42
N ARG A 78 1.33 0.04 38.08
CA ARG A 78 0.10 -0.74 37.94
C ARG A 78 -0.51 -1.10 39.28
N ASP A 79 0.31 -1.53 40.24
CA ASP A 79 -0.16 -1.95 41.56
C ASP A 79 -0.46 -0.77 42.51
N SER A 80 -0.02 0.45 42.16
CA SER A 80 -0.25 1.67 42.93
C SER A 80 -1.46 2.51 42.47
N ARG A 81 -2.21 2.08 41.44
CA ARG A 81 -3.47 2.73 41.05
C ARG A 81 -4.64 2.16 41.87
N PRO A 82 -5.43 3.01 42.56
CA PRO A 82 -6.65 2.58 43.24
C PRO A 82 -7.76 2.11 42.28
#